data_AF-A0A1Q7UK77-F1
#
_entry.id   AF-A0A1Q7UK77-F1
#
_cell.length_a   1.000
_cell.length_b   1.000
_cell.length_c   1.000
_cell.angle_alpha   90.00
_cell.angle_beta   90.00
_cell.angle_gamma   90.00
#
_symmetry.space_group_name_H-M   'P 1'
#
loop_
_entity.id
_entity.type
_entity.pdbx_description
1 polymer ?
#
loop_
_entity_poly.entity_id
_entity_poly.type
_entity_poly.pdbx_seq_one_letter_code
_entity_poly.pdbx_strand_id
1 'polypeptide(L)'
;MVFRNSAAGYSLKYPEGWAQRGGGKALTFRDKNNIVRVVVADGKAPTAATVHSELASLKGARVKSGPVRMTIAGAPTLKVTYTTVSAPNAVTGKRVTLVVDRYYLWHGGKRAIVDLGTPVGVDNVDAYRLMIQSFRWR
;
A
#
# COMPACT_ATOMS: atom_id res chain seq x y z
N MET A 1 4.22 16.32 -1.38
CA MET A 1 3.22 16.85 -0.42
C MET A 1 3.11 15.94 0.82
N VAL A 2 2.68 16.46 1.99
CA VAL A 2 2.39 15.65 3.19
C VAL A 2 0.88 15.55 3.36
N PHE A 3 0.34 14.34 3.32
CA PHE A 3 -1.04 14.05 3.67
C PHE A 3 -1.16 13.72 5.16
N ARG A 4 -2.20 14.23 5.82
CA ARG A 4 -2.50 13.97 7.23
C ARG A 4 -3.93 13.44 7.33
N ASN A 5 -4.08 12.25 7.88
CA ASN A 5 -5.37 11.61 8.13
C ASN A 5 -5.63 11.57 9.62
N SER A 6 -6.22 12.64 10.17
CA SER A 6 -6.56 12.70 11.60
C SER A 6 -7.58 11.63 11.99
N ALA A 7 -8.56 11.35 11.12
CA ALA A 7 -9.59 10.34 11.36
C ALA A 7 -9.02 8.91 11.50
N ALA A 8 -7.95 8.58 10.77
CA ALA A 8 -7.30 7.27 10.85
C ALA A 8 -5.98 7.27 11.65
N GLY A 9 -5.53 8.42 12.16
CA GLY A 9 -4.33 8.55 13.00
C GLY A 9 -3.03 8.29 12.25
N TYR A 10 -2.85 8.79 11.03
CA TYR A 10 -1.55 8.69 10.33
C TYR A 10 -1.23 9.89 9.45
N SER A 11 0.03 9.98 9.01
CA SER A 11 0.48 10.88 7.94
C SER A 11 1.39 10.17 6.96
N LEU A 12 1.41 10.65 5.71
CA LEU A 12 2.17 10.04 4.61
C LEU A 12 2.57 11.12 3.60
N LYS A 13 3.81 11.11 3.09
CA LYS A 13 4.19 11.91 1.92
C LYS A 13 3.72 11.23 0.64
N TYR A 14 3.35 12.03 -0.34
CA TYR A 14 3.02 11.56 -1.70
C TYR A 14 3.56 12.55 -2.75
N PRO A 15 3.86 12.10 -3.98
CA PRO A 15 4.31 12.98 -5.04
C PRO A 15 3.24 14.02 -5.40
N GLU A 16 3.69 15.20 -5.80
CA GLU A 16 2.79 16.22 -6.31
C GLU A 16 2.11 15.77 -7.62
N GLY A 17 0.89 16.26 -7.88
CA GLY A 17 0.12 15.91 -9.08
C GLY A 17 -0.61 14.56 -9.05
N TRP A 18 -0.40 13.73 -8.03
CA TRP A 18 -1.14 12.46 -7.89
C TRP A 18 -2.57 12.69 -7.43
N ALA A 19 -3.53 12.07 -8.12
CA ALA A 19 -4.94 12.18 -7.80
C ALA A 19 -5.26 11.42 -6.50
N GLN A 20 -5.84 12.11 -5.53
CA GLN A 20 -6.30 11.53 -4.26
C GLN A 20 -7.78 11.15 -4.37
N ARG A 21 -8.16 9.97 -3.85
CA ARG A 21 -9.57 9.55 -3.67
C ARG A 21 -9.77 8.82 -2.34
N GLY A 22 -10.98 8.94 -1.80
CA GLY A 22 -11.35 8.36 -0.51
C GLY A 22 -11.02 9.27 0.68
N GLY A 23 -11.10 8.71 1.88
CA GLY A 23 -10.93 9.40 3.15
C GLY A 23 -11.18 8.47 4.34
N GLY A 24 -10.83 8.92 5.55
CA GLY A 24 -10.99 8.12 6.76
C GLY A 24 -10.18 6.82 6.70
N LYS A 25 -10.85 5.67 6.78
CA LYS A 25 -10.21 4.34 6.85
C LYS A 25 -9.63 3.85 5.53
N ALA A 26 -10.01 4.42 4.38
CA ALA A 26 -9.51 3.98 3.07
C ALA A 26 -9.21 5.16 2.16
N LEU A 27 -7.97 5.22 1.68
CA LEU A 27 -7.44 6.28 0.82
C LEU A 27 -6.68 5.68 -0.35
N THR A 28 -6.74 6.34 -1.51
CA THR A 28 -5.93 5.98 -2.68
C THR A 28 -5.30 7.22 -3.30
N PHE A 29 -4.01 7.15 -3.63
CA PHE A 29 -3.33 8.07 -4.55
C PHE A 29 -3.07 7.35 -5.88
N ARG A 30 -3.26 8.03 -7.00
CA ARG A 30 -3.06 7.44 -8.32
C ARG A 30 -2.45 8.44 -9.30
N ASP A 31 -1.53 7.94 -10.12
CA ASP A 31 -1.08 8.59 -11.35
C ASP A 31 -1.01 7.53 -12.46
N LYS A 32 -1.75 7.73 -13.56
CA LYS A 32 -1.91 6.72 -14.61
C LYS A 32 -2.27 5.33 -14.04
N ASN A 33 -1.35 4.37 -14.11
CA ASN A 33 -1.51 3.02 -13.57
C ASN A 33 -0.74 2.79 -12.26
N ASN A 34 0.02 3.79 -11.79
CA ASN A 34 0.63 3.77 -10.48
C ASN A 34 -0.42 4.00 -9.41
N ILE A 35 -0.38 3.21 -8.34
CA ILE A 35 -1.36 3.26 -7.26
C ILE A 35 -0.68 3.17 -5.90
N VAL A 36 -1.14 4.01 -4.98
CA VAL A 36 -0.94 3.82 -3.55
C VAL A 36 -2.28 3.69 -2.87
N ARG A 37 -2.54 2.58 -2.19
CA ARG A 37 -3.75 2.39 -1.39
C ARG A 37 -3.38 2.25 0.06
N VAL A 38 -4.06 3.00 0.94
CA VAL A 38 -3.90 2.90 2.39
C VAL A 38 -5.24 2.50 2.99
N VAL A 39 -5.26 1.40 3.74
CA VAL A 39 -6.43 0.95 4.49
C VAL A 39 -6.05 0.81 5.96
N VAL A 40 -6.76 1.49 6.84
CA VAL A 40 -6.54 1.46 8.29
C VAL A 40 -7.72 0.79 8.99
N ALA A 41 -7.42 -0.14 9.88
CA ALA A 41 -8.40 -0.83 10.70
C ALA A 41 -7.86 -1.07 12.11
N ASP A 42 -8.76 -1.18 13.06
CA ASP A 42 -8.43 -1.67 14.40
C ASP A 42 -8.14 -3.18 14.32
N GLY A 43 -7.17 -3.65 15.11
CA GLY A 43 -6.79 -5.05 15.10
C GLY A 43 -5.40 -5.34 15.66
N LYS A 44 -5.17 -6.62 15.93
CA LYS A 44 -3.87 -7.13 16.40
C LYS A 44 -2.81 -7.07 15.30
N ALA A 45 -1.56 -7.15 15.73
CA ALA A 45 -0.42 -7.35 14.84
C ALA A 45 -0.65 -8.56 13.91
N PRO A 46 -0.48 -8.42 12.59
CA PRO A 46 -0.59 -9.54 11.68
C PRO A 46 0.56 -10.53 11.87
N THR A 47 0.27 -11.81 11.65
CA THR A 47 1.27 -12.87 11.53
C THR A 47 1.50 -13.22 10.06
N ALA A 48 2.62 -13.89 9.75
CA ALA A 48 2.88 -14.35 8.39
C ALA A 48 1.74 -15.25 7.87
N ALA A 49 1.16 -16.11 8.72
CA ALA A 49 0.03 -16.96 8.37
C ALA A 49 -1.23 -16.14 8.02
N THR A 50 -1.57 -15.12 8.81
CA THR A 50 -2.72 -14.26 8.50
C THR A 50 -2.52 -13.46 7.22
N VAL A 51 -1.29 -13.01 6.95
CA VAL A 51 -0.96 -12.30 5.70
C VAL A 51 -1.10 -13.25 4.50
N HIS A 52 -0.60 -14.48 4.62
CA HIS A 52 -0.70 -15.47 3.54
C HIS A 52 -2.17 -15.79 3.21
N SER A 53 -2.99 -16.04 4.23
CA SER A 53 -4.43 -16.29 4.07
C SER A 53 -5.15 -15.09 3.43
N GLU A 54 -4.85 -13.87 3.87
CA GLU A 54 -5.43 -12.66 3.29
C GLU A 54 -5.07 -12.52 1.80
N LEU A 55 -3.81 -12.73 1.42
CA LEU A 55 -3.37 -12.65 0.03
C LEU A 55 -3.98 -13.75 -0.84
N ALA A 56 -4.14 -14.97 -0.31
CA ALA A 56 -4.79 -16.06 -1.02
C ALA A 56 -6.26 -15.75 -1.34
N SER A 57 -6.92 -14.92 -0.52
CA SER A 57 -8.29 -14.47 -0.77
C SER A 57 -8.40 -13.37 -1.85
N LEU A 58 -7.29 -12.73 -2.22
CA LEU A 58 -7.29 -11.67 -3.23
C LEU A 58 -7.38 -12.25 -4.64
N LYS A 59 -8.54 -12.06 -5.28
CA LYS A 59 -8.76 -12.47 -6.67
C LYS A 59 -7.73 -11.84 -7.60
N GLY A 60 -7.05 -12.67 -8.38
CA GLY A 60 -6.06 -12.25 -9.37
C GLY A 60 -4.71 -11.82 -8.79
N ALA A 61 -4.48 -11.95 -7.47
CA ALA A 61 -3.16 -11.77 -6.89
C ALA A 61 -2.31 -13.03 -7.10
N ARG A 62 -1.03 -12.85 -7.46
CA ARG A 62 -0.03 -13.92 -7.51
C ARG A 62 1.18 -13.51 -6.68
N VAL A 63 1.39 -14.19 -5.55
CA VAL A 63 2.48 -13.89 -4.62
C VAL A 63 3.83 -14.12 -5.31
N LYS A 64 4.76 -13.16 -5.14
CA LYS A 64 6.13 -13.21 -5.68
C LYS A 64 7.17 -13.43 -4.59
N SER A 65 6.95 -12.85 -3.42
CA SER A 65 7.76 -13.05 -2.22
C SER A 65 6.84 -13.21 -1.02
N GLY A 66 7.23 -14.03 -0.04
CA GLY A 66 6.48 -14.21 1.20
C GLY A 66 6.63 -13.04 2.18
N PRO A 67 5.91 -13.06 3.32
CA PRO A 67 5.99 -12.00 4.31
C PRO A 67 7.39 -11.90 4.95
N VAL A 68 8.00 -10.73 4.87
CA VAL A 68 9.30 -10.40 5.50
C VAL A 68 9.08 -9.36 6.59
N ARG A 69 9.60 -9.64 7.79
CA ARG A 69 9.55 -8.70 8.92
C ARG A 69 10.58 -7.58 8.73
N MET A 70 10.18 -6.36 9.05
CA MET A 70 11.03 -5.18 9.05
C MET A 70 10.44 -4.07 9.92
N THR A 71 11.15 -2.96 10.03
CA THR A 71 10.70 -1.76 10.72
C THR A 71 10.62 -0.61 9.73
N ILE A 72 9.47 0.05 9.66
CA ILE A 72 9.27 1.26 8.86
C ILE A 72 8.95 2.38 9.83
N ALA A 73 9.77 3.42 9.84
CA ALA A 73 9.47 4.64 10.57
C ALA A 73 9.22 4.44 12.10
N GLY A 74 9.83 3.41 12.69
CA GLY A 74 9.62 3.02 14.10
C GLY A 74 8.45 2.05 14.31
N ALA A 75 7.61 1.81 13.29
CA ALA A 75 6.52 0.85 13.35
C ALA A 75 6.98 -0.55 12.90
N PRO A 76 6.66 -1.61 13.66
CA PRO A 76 6.88 -2.97 13.21
C PRO A 76 6.00 -3.26 11.98
N THR A 77 6.57 -3.96 11.00
CA THR A 77 6.00 -4.10 9.65
C THR A 77 6.24 -5.49 9.07
N LEU A 78 5.27 -6.00 8.31
CA LEU A 78 5.44 -7.14 7.40
C LEU A 78 5.31 -6.65 5.95
N LYS A 79 6.32 -6.92 5.10
CA LYS A 79 6.29 -6.64 3.67
C LYS A 79 6.03 -7.92 2.88
N VAL A 80 5.22 -7.83 1.84
CA VAL A 80 5.01 -8.90 0.86
C VAL A 80 4.94 -8.31 -0.55
N THR A 81 5.43 -9.02 -1.56
CA THR A 81 5.32 -8.59 -2.96
C THR A 81 4.44 -9.56 -3.73
N TYR A 82 3.49 -9.05 -4.49
CA TYR A 82 2.63 -9.84 -5.37
C TYR A 82 2.37 -9.10 -6.68
N THR A 83 1.92 -9.82 -7.71
CA THR A 83 1.42 -9.22 -8.95
C THR A 83 -0.09 -9.29 -9.04
N THR A 84 -0.71 -8.31 -9.67
CA THR A 84 -2.16 -8.30 -9.95
C THR A 84 -2.47 -7.54 -11.24
N VAL A 85 -3.72 -7.58 -11.70
CA VAL A 85 -4.17 -6.81 -12.86
C VAL A 85 -4.81 -5.51 -12.38
N SER A 86 -4.37 -4.39 -12.93
CA SER A 86 -4.94 -3.07 -12.62
C SER A 86 -6.42 -2.95 -12.99
N ALA A 87 -7.09 -2.02 -12.33
CA ALA A 87 -8.34 -1.47 -12.84
C ALA A 87 -8.08 -0.78 -14.20
N PRO A 88 -9.06 -0.74 -15.11
CA PRO A 88 -8.92 -0.06 -16.40
C PRO A 88 -8.36 1.35 -16.22
N ASN A 89 -7.42 1.72 -17.07
CA ASN A 89 -6.93 3.09 -17.12
C ASN A 89 -8.07 4.04 -17.53
N ALA A 90 -8.23 5.16 -16.83
CA ALA A 90 -9.35 6.07 -17.06
C ALA A 90 -9.31 6.77 -18.43
N VAL A 91 -8.15 6.84 -19.07
CA VAL A 91 -7.97 7.47 -20.39
C VAL A 91 -7.96 6.43 -21.50
N THR A 92 -7.21 5.34 -21.33
CA THR A 92 -6.99 4.36 -22.42
C THR A 92 -7.86 3.12 -22.33
N GLY A 93 -8.56 2.88 -21.22
CA GLY A 93 -9.33 1.65 -20.95
C GLY A 93 -8.49 0.39 -20.74
N LYS A 94 -7.17 0.44 -21.04
CA LYS A 94 -6.28 -0.72 -20.95
C LYS A 94 -6.04 -1.13 -19.50
N ARG A 95 -5.87 -2.44 -19.30
CA ARG A 95 -5.39 -3.04 -18.05
C ARG A 95 -3.94 -3.45 -18.22
N VAL A 96 -3.14 -3.20 -17.19
CA VAL A 96 -1.75 -3.63 -17.10
C VAL A 96 -1.52 -4.51 -15.88
N THR A 97 -0.52 -5.37 -15.94
CA THR A 97 -0.02 -6.11 -14.77
C THR A 97 0.76 -5.16 -13.87
N LEU A 98 0.41 -5.14 -12.59
CA LEU A 98 1.10 -4.40 -11.55
C LEU A 98 1.98 -5.36 -10.73
N VAL A 99 3.15 -4.88 -10.32
CA VAL A 99 3.87 -5.41 -9.15
C VAL A 99 3.47 -4.53 -7.97
N VAL A 100 3.03 -5.16 -6.89
CA VAL A 100 2.56 -4.50 -5.67
C VAL A 100 3.45 -4.91 -4.51
N ASP A 101 4.09 -3.92 -3.90
CA ASP A 101 4.68 -4.04 -2.56
C ASP A 101 3.62 -3.67 -1.53
N ARG A 102 3.17 -4.66 -0.76
CA ARG A 102 2.23 -4.46 0.34
C ARG A 102 2.96 -4.46 1.67
N TYR A 103 2.66 -3.46 2.48
CA TYR A 103 3.15 -3.30 3.84
C TYR A 103 1.99 -3.39 4.82
N TYR A 104 2.17 -4.21 5.84
CA TYR A 104 1.29 -4.30 7.00
C TYR A 104 2.02 -3.68 8.18
N LEU A 105 1.66 -2.44 8.54
CA LEU A 105 2.23 -1.74 9.69
C LEU A 105 1.24 -1.81 10.85
N TRP A 106 1.70 -1.91 12.09
CA TRP A 106 0.82 -1.87 13.26
C TRP A 106 1.38 -1.05 14.41
N HIS A 107 0.48 -0.43 15.17
CA HIS A 107 0.79 0.39 16.33
C HIS A 107 -0.44 0.56 17.22
N GLY A 108 -0.30 0.39 18.54
CA GLY A 108 -1.36 0.72 19.50
C GLY A 108 -2.73 0.09 19.23
N GLY A 109 -2.78 -1.17 18.79
CA GLY A 109 -4.05 -1.85 18.46
C GLY A 109 -4.66 -1.48 17.11
N LYS A 110 -3.94 -0.72 16.27
CA LYS A 110 -4.32 -0.42 14.89
C LYS A 110 -3.35 -1.07 13.91
N ARG A 111 -3.84 -1.34 12.71
CA ARG A 111 -3.03 -1.77 11.56
C ARG A 111 -3.33 -0.95 10.32
N ALA A 112 -2.30 -0.68 9.54
CA ALA A 112 -2.37 -0.06 8.22
C ALA A 112 -1.88 -1.06 7.17
N ILE A 113 -2.66 -1.23 6.11
CA ILE A 113 -2.26 -1.92 4.89
C ILE A 113 -1.95 -0.85 3.86
N VAL A 114 -0.69 -0.79 3.43
CA VAL A 114 -0.21 0.15 2.39
C VAL A 114 0.20 -0.67 1.17
N ASP A 115 -0.55 -0.55 0.08
CA ASP A 115 -0.23 -1.14 -1.21
C ASP A 115 0.46 -0.10 -2.09
N LEU A 116 1.65 -0.41 -2.62
CA LEU A 116 2.38 0.41 -3.58
C LEU A 116 2.51 -0.38 -4.89
N GLY A 117 1.70 -0.04 -5.89
CA GLY A 117 1.57 -0.80 -7.13
C GLY A 117 2.06 -0.04 -8.35
N THR A 118 3.04 -0.56 -9.08
CA THR A 118 3.55 0.03 -10.34
C THR A 118 3.39 -0.98 -11.48
N PRO A 119 3.17 -0.57 -12.74
CA PRO A 119 3.22 -1.48 -13.87
C PRO A 119 4.55 -2.23 -13.93
N VAL A 120 4.52 -3.50 -14.32
CA VAL A 120 5.74 -4.28 -14.55
C VAL A 120 6.64 -3.53 -15.55
N GLY A 121 7.93 -3.37 -15.21
CA GLY A 121 8.90 -2.68 -16.05
C GLY A 121 8.93 -1.16 -15.89
N VAL A 122 8.06 -0.57 -15.07
CA VAL A 122 8.11 0.86 -14.73
C VAL A 122 8.89 1.06 -13.44
N ASP A 123 9.95 1.87 -13.53
CA ASP A 123 10.72 2.28 -12.36
C ASP A 123 9.99 3.37 -11.57
N ASN A 124 9.48 3.00 -10.40
CA ASN A 124 8.82 3.91 -9.46
C ASN A 124 9.34 3.70 -8.03
N VAL A 125 10.54 3.11 -7.91
CA VAL A 125 11.10 2.62 -6.65
C VAL A 125 11.34 3.77 -5.67
N ASP A 126 11.87 4.89 -6.14
CA ASP A 126 12.22 6.03 -5.28
C ASP A 126 11.00 6.74 -4.72
N ALA A 127 9.98 6.96 -5.56
CA ALA A 127 8.71 7.54 -5.11
C ALA A 127 8.08 6.64 -4.03
N TYR A 128 8.02 5.33 -4.27
CA TYR A 128 7.45 4.38 -3.31
C TYR A 128 8.25 4.25 -2.02
N ARG A 129 9.58 4.27 -2.12
CA ARG A 129 10.46 4.32 -0.95
C ARG A 129 10.20 5.58 -0.12
N LEU A 130 10.12 6.75 -0.76
CA LEU A 130 9.81 8.00 -0.08
C LEU A 130 8.46 7.94 0.62
N MET A 131 7.44 7.42 -0.06
CA MET A 131 6.11 7.28 0.52
C MET A 131 6.15 6.38 1.76
N ILE A 132 6.60 5.12 1.64
CA ILE A 132 6.54 4.19 2.77
C ILE A 132 7.41 4.65 3.95
N GLN A 133 8.62 5.19 3.72
CA GLN A 133 9.50 5.68 4.78
C GLN A 133 8.96 6.94 5.48
N SER A 134 8.07 7.67 4.82
CA SER A 134 7.41 8.85 5.39
C SER A 134 6.14 8.52 6.18
N PHE A 135 5.65 7.28 6.13
CA PHE A 135 4.48 6.88 6.91
C PHE A 135 4.76 7.08 8.41
N ARG A 136 3.86 7.75 9.12
CA ARG A 136 3.92 7.89 10.57
C ARG A 136 2.53 7.70 11.15
N TRP A 137 2.42 6.87 12.19
CA TRP A 137 1.27 6.90 13.08
C TRP A 137 1.21 8.25 13.81
N ARG A 138 0.00 8.69 14.14
CA ARG A 138 -0.30 9.95 14.81
C ARG A 138 -1.17 9.71 16.03
#